data_AF-A0A372JHB6-F1
#
_entry.id   AF-A0A372JHB6-F1
#
_cell.length_a   1.000
_cell.length_b   1.000
_cell.length_c   1.000
_cell.angle_alpha   90.00
_cell.angle_beta   90.00
_cell.angle_gamma   90.00
#
_symmetry.space_group_name_H-M   'P 1'
#
loop_
_entity.id
_entity.type
_entity.pdbx_description
1 polymer ?
#
loop_
_entity_poly.entity_id
_entity_poly.type
_entity_poly.pdbx_seq_one_letter_code
_entity_poly.pdbx_strand_id
1 'polypeptide(L)'
;MESAVRTYLGHLAVERGLASNTLSSYRRDLRRYVEVLTDRGRTAIDDVTEDDVRSFLVGLRQGDAGHPPLSAGSAARAVVAVRGLHRFAQR
;
A
#
# COMPACT_ATOMS: atom_id res chain seq x y z
N MET A 1 11.42 -2.03 3.09
CA MET A 1 10.09 -1.50 2.72
C MET A 1 9.23 -1.05 3.91
N GLU A 2 9.16 -1.82 5.00
CA GLU A 2 8.34 -1.43 6.18
C GLU A 2 8.70 -0.07 6.78
N SER A 3 9.98 0.31 6.76
CA SER A 3 10.43 1.62 7.22
C SER A 3 9.74 2.75 6.44
N ALA A 4 9.69 2.66 5.10
CA ALA A 4 9.02 3.63 4.25
C ALA A 4 7.51 3.74 4.58
N VAL A 5 6.85 2.62 4.82
CA VAL A 5 5.43 2.60 5.25
C VAL A 5 5.25 3.29 6.59
N ARG A 6 6.11 3.01 7.59
CA ARG A 6 6.04 3.66 8.91
C ARG A 6 6.24 5.17 8.81
N THR A 7 7.25 5.62 8.07
CA THR A 7 7.53 7.05 7.87
C THR A 7 6.36 7.74 7.16
N TYR A 8 5.83 7.14 6.10
CA TYR A 8 4.68 7.69 5.38
C TYR A 8 3.42 7.80 6.26
N LEU A 9 3.08 6.76 7.01
CA LEU A 9 1.92 6.79 7.92
C LEU A 9 2.13 7.79 9.07
N GLY A 10 3.35 7.93 9.57
CA GLY A 10 3.71 8.96 10.55
C GLY A 10 3.52 10.38 9.99
N HIS A 11 3.99 10.62 8.76
CA HIS A 11 3.76 11.87 8.05
C HIS A 11 2.27 12.17 7.89
N LEU A 12 1.46 11.18 7.49
CA LEU A 12 0.01 11.38 7.37
C LEU A 12 -0.68 11.68 8.71
N ALA A 13 -0.19 11.10 9.80
CA ALA A 13 -0.74 11.33 11.12
C ALA A 13 -0.42 12.75 11.62
N VAL A 14 0.84 13.18 11.51
CA VAL A 14 1.32 14.45 12.08
C VAL A 14 1.05 15.62 11.14
N GLU A 15 1.49 15.54 9.88
CA GLU A 15 1.48 16.67 8.94
C GLU A 15 0.15 16.85 8.24
N ARG A 16 -0.65 15.78 8.12
CA ARG A 16 -1.94 15.79 7.42
C ARG A 16 -3.14 15.60 8.32
N GLY A 17 -2.93 15.28 9.61
CA GLY A 17 -4.00 15.11 10.59
C GLY A 17 -5.06 14.08 10.19
N LEU A 18 -4.68 13.02 9.45
CA LEU A 18 -5.65 12.03 9.00
C LEU A 18 -6.32 11.33 10.19
N ALA A 19 -7.63 11.13 10.10
CA ALA A 19 -8.39 10.40 11.10
C ALA A 19 -7.83 8.98 11.33
N SER A 20 -7.85 8.53 12.59
CA SER A 20 -7.30 7.23 13.02
C SER A 20 -7.85 6.05 12.21
N ASN A 21 -9.12 6.09 11.84
CA ASN A 21 -9.76 5.05 11.03
C ASN A 21 -9.20 4.98 9.60
N THR A 22 -8.87 6.14 9.02
CA THR A 22 -8.23 6.22 7.70
C THR A 22 -6.78 5.73 7.76
N LEU A 23 -6.04 6.09 8.82
CA LEU A 23 -4.68 5.59 9.03
C LEU A 23 -4.64 4.07 9.23
N SER A 24 -5.57 3.53 10.04
CA SER A 24 -5.70 2.08 10.25
C SER A 24 -6.02 1.35 8.95
N SER A 25 -6.93 1.93 8.17
CA SER A 25 -7.29 1.47 6.83
C SER A 25 -6.09 1.45 5.87
N TYR A 26 -5.33 2.55 5.80
CA TYR A 26 -4.12 2.63 4.97
C TYR A 26 -3.05 1.65 5.43
N ARG A 27 -2.86 1.48 6.74
CA ARG A 27 -1.91 0.52 7.30
C ARG A 27 -2.23 -0.90 6.83
N ARG A 28 -3.49 -1.30 6.86
CA ARG A 28 -3.92 -2.64 6.38
C ARG A 28 -3.65 -2.79 4.88
N ASP A 29 -4.00 -1.80 4.08
CA ASP A 29 -3.79 -1.84 2.63
C ASP A 29 -2.29 -1.92 2.27
N LEU A 30 -1.47 -1.09 2.92
CA LEU A 30 -0.03 -1.05 2.69
C LEU A 30 0.68 -2.30 3.21
N ARG A 31 0.18 -2.92 4.28
CA ARG A 31 0.70 -4.21 4.74
C ARG A 31 0.50 -5.30 3.68
N ARG A 32 -0.72 -5.43 3.14
CA ARG A 32 -0.99 -6.39 2.04
C ARG A 32 -0.10 -6.11 0.83
N TYR A 33 0.12 -4.84 0.51
CA TYR A 33 1.04 -4.45 -0.58
C TYR A 33 2.47 -4.92 -0.32
N VAL A 34 2.99 -4.70 0.89
CA VAL A 34 4.34 -5.15 1.28
C VAL A 34 4.47 -6.67 1.22
N GLU A 35 3.47 -7.41 1.68
CA GLU A 35 3.44 -8.88 1.64
C GLU A 35 3.54 -9.37 0.19
N VAL A 36 2.68 -8.87 -0.71
CA VAL A 36 2.70 -9.23 -2.14
C VAL A 36 4.05 -8.92 -2.81
N LEU A 37 4.64 -7.78 -2.50
CA LEU A 37 5.93 -7.39 -3.05
C LEU A 37 7.09 -8.25 -2.50
N THR A 38 7.02 -8.60 -1.22
CA THR A 38 8.02 -9.45 -0.58
C THR A 38 8.02 -10.86 -1.18
N ASP A 39 6.84 -11.41 -1.47
CA ASP A 39 6.69 -12.70 -2.18
C ASP A 39 7.29 -12.67 -3.59
N ARG A 40 7.40 -11.48 -4.19
CA ARG A 40 8.07 -11.25 -5.49
C ARG A 40 9.56 -10.88 -5.36
N GLY A 41 10.11 -10.94 -4.15
CA GLY A 41 11.52 -10.62 -3.89
C GLY A 41 11.85 -9.12 -3.86
N ARG A 42 10.84 -8.23 -3.80
CA ARG A 42 11.05 -6.79 -3.65
C ARG A 42 11.15 -6.44 -2.17
N THR A 43 12.29 -5.93 -1.72
CA THR A 43 12.54 -5.70 -0.27
C THR A 43 12.77 -4.23 0.08
N ALA A 44 13.16 -3.41 -0.91
CA ALA A 44 13.22 -1.96 -0.85
C ALA A 44 12.12 -1.32 -1.73
N ILE A 45 11.78 -0.06 -1.41
CA ILE A 45 10.79 0.68 -2.21
C ILE A 45 11.32 0.96 -3.63
N ASP A 46 12.64 1.11 -3.76
CA ASP A 46 13.33 1.36 -5.03
C ASP A 46 13.40 0.12 -5.93
N ASP A 47 13.17 -1.08 -5.38
CA ASP A 47 13.09 -2.31 -6.16
C ASP A 47 11.76 -2.44 -6.92
N VAL A 48 10.76 -1.65 -6.54
CA VAL A 48 9.39 -1.78 -7.03
C VAL A 48 9.26 -1.22 -8.42
N THR A 49 8.71 -2.04 -9.32
CA THR A 49 8.45 -1.64 -10.70
C THR A 49 7.01 -1.19 -10.93
N GLU A 50 6.74 -0.55 -12.06
CA GLU A 50 5.36 -0.23 -12.47
C GLU A 50 4.51 -1.50 -12.67
N ASP A 51 5.11 -2.60 -13.13
CA ASP A 51 4.42 -3.88 -13.29
C ASP A 51 3.99 -4.44 -11.93
N ASP A 52 4.85 -4.33 -10.91
CA ASP A 52 4.51 -4.77 -9.56
C ASP A 52 3.27 -4.07 -9.02
N VAL A 53 3.20 -2.74 -9.20
CA VAL A 53 2.04 -1.92 -8.83
C VAL A 53 0.81 -2.35 -9.63
N ARG A 54 0.91 -2.47 -10.96
CA ARG A 54 -0.20 -2.88 -11.82
C ARG A 54 -0.75 -4.24 -11.41
N SER A 55 0.12 -5.21 -11.22
CA SER A 55 -0.21 -6.58 -10.84
C SER A 55 -0.85 -6.63 -9.45
N PHE A 56 -0.41 -5.80 -8.50
CA PHE A 56 -1.10 -5.65 -7.21
C PHE A 56 -2.52 -5.12 -7.37
N LEU A 57 -2.73 -4.09 -8.20
CA LEU A 57 -4.06 -3.51 -8.44
C LEU A 57 -5.05 -4.50 -9.05
N VAL A 58 -4.57 -5.38 -9.94
CA VAL A 58 -5.37 -6.48 -10.49
C VAL A 58 -5.73 -7.48 -9.38
N GLY A 59 -4.74 -7.88 -8.57
CA GLY A 59 -4.92 -8.80 -7.45
C GLY A 59 -5.92 -8.31 -6.39
N LEU A 60 -6.02 -6.98 -6.17
CA LEU A 60 -7.02 -6.43 -5.25
C LEU A 60 -8.46 -6.77 -5.63
N ARG A 61 -8.76 -6.85 -6.94
CA ARG A 61 -10.11 -7.15 -7.44
C ARG A 61 -10.37 -8.65 -7.59
N GLN A 62 -9.33 -9.43 -7.85
CA GLN A 62 -9.44 -10.87 -8.07
C GLN A 62 -9.33 -11.67 -6.77
N GLY A 63 -8.64 -11.14 -5.77
CA GLY A 63 -8.25 -11.89 -4.60
C GLY A 63 -7.18 -12.95 -4.91
N ASP A 64 -6.70 -13.59 -3.87
CA ASP A 64 -5.75 -14.69 -3.88
C ASP A 64 -6.04 -15.63 -2.68
N ALA A 65 -5.28 -16.72 -2.57
CA ALA A 65 -5.48 -17.72 -1.51
C ALA A 65 -5.33 -17.14 -0.08
N GLY A 66 -4.54 -16.08 0.09
CA GLY A 66 -4.36 -15.40 1.38
C GLY A 66 -5.31 -14.23 1.59
N HIS A 67 -5.94 -13.72 0.54
CA HIS A 67 -6.72 -12.49 0.60
C HIS A 67 -7.93 -12.47 -0.34
N PRO A 68 -9.16 -12.35 0.19
CA PRO A 68 -10.33 -12.25 -0.66
C PRO A 68 -10.32 -10.98 -1.54
N PRO A 69 -11.11 -10.99 -2.64
CA PRO A 69 -11.40 -9.79 -3.42
C PRO A 69 -11.85 -8.63 -2.55
N LEU A 70 -11.35 -7.43 -2.83
CA LEU A 70 -11.82 -6.22 -2.18
C LEU A 70 -13.04 -5.65 -2.91
N SER A 71 -13.93 -5.01 -2.13
CA SER A 71 -14.96 -4.14 -2.71
C SER A 71 -14.32 -3.01 -3.52
N ALA A 72 -15.08 -2.40 -4.43
CA ALA A 72 -14.60 -1.28 -5.23
C ALA A 72 -14.07 -0.11 -4.38
N GLY A 73 -14.76 0.21 -3.28
CA GLY A 73 -14.34 1.27 -2.35
C GLY A 73 -13.04 0.93 -1.62
N SER A 74 -12.89 -0.30 -1.15
CA SER A 74 -11.67 -0.76 -0.49
C SER A 74 -10.49 -0.82 -1.45
N ALA A 75 -10.70 -1.28 -2.68
CA ALA A 75 -9.67 -1.29 -3.72
C ALA A 75 -9.23 0.14 -4.10
N ALA A 76 -10.17 1.07 -4.28
CA ALA A 76 -9.86 2.48 -4.55
C ALA A 76 -9.04 3.11 -3.41
N ARG A 77 -9.40 2.83 -2.15
CA ARG A 77 -8.64 3.30 -0.99
C ARG A 77 -7.21 2.77 -0.97
N ALA A 78 -7.02 1.47 -1.24
CA ALA A 78 -5.69 0.87 -1.33
C ALA A 78 -4.83 1.49 -2.43
N VAL A 79 -5.43 1.80 -3.61
CA VAL A 79 -4.73 2.50 -4.70
C VAL A 79 -4.21 3.86 -4.25
N VAL A 80 -5.05 4.64 -3.53
CA VAL A 80 -4.65 5.96 -3.03
C VAL A 80 -3.50 5.84 -2.04
N ALA A 81 -3.57 4.88 -1.11
CA ALA A 81 -2.51 4.63 -0.14
C ALA A 81 -1.17 4.26 -0.81
N VAL A 82 -1.19 3.33 -1.79
CA VAL A 82 0.02 2.91 -2.53
C VAL A 82 0.62 4.06 -3.34
N ARG A 83 -0.21 4.84 -4.05
CA ARG A 83 0.27 6.03 -4.79
C ARG A 83 0.88 7.07 -3.87
N GLY A 84 0.26 7.29 -2.71
CA GLY A 84 0.75 8.21 -1.70
C GLY A 84 2.10 7.79 -1.13
N LEU A 85 2.28 6.49 -0.84
CA LEU A 85 3.56 5.93 -0.39
C LEU A 85 4.69 6.19 -1.40
N HIS A 86 4.49 5.84 -2.67
CA HIS A 86 5.50 6.03 -3.71
C HIS A 86 5.85 7.49 -3.93
N ARG A 87 4.83 8.36 -4.00
CA ARG A 87 5.06 9.81 -4.11
C ARG A 87 5.83 10.35 -2.90
N PHE A 88 5.57 9.83 -1.71
CA PHE A 88 6.27 10.25 -0.51
C PHE A 88 7.73 9.79 -0.50
N ALA A 89 8.00 8.56 -0.98
CA ALA A 89 9.35 8.00 -1.06
C ALA A 89 10.25 8.68 -2.10
N GLN A 90 9.68 9.34 -3.10
CA GLN A 90 10.40 10.10 -4.14
C GLN A 90 10.70 11.56 -3.77
N ARG A 91 10.40 11.98 -2.53
CA ARG A 91 10.67 13.34 -2.03
C ARG A 91 11.96 13.39 -1.24
#